data_AF-A0A6J5DLQ4-F1
#
_entry.id   AF-A0A6J5DLQ4-F1
#
_cell.length_a   1.000
_cell.length_b   1.000
_cell.length_c   1.000
_cell.angle_alpha   90.00
_cell.angle_beta   90.00
_cell.angle_gamma   90.00
#
_symmetry.space_group_name_H-M   'P 1'
#
loop_
_entity.id
_entity.type
_entity.pdbx_description
1 polymer ?
#
loop_
_entity_poly.entity_id
_entity_poly.type
_entity_poly.pdbx_seq_one_letter_code
_entity_poly.pdbx_strand_id
1 'polypeptide(L)'
;MNIYIEPVQPHSGRAASRVERVQTYPRRSLRDALLASTRKVSFGAYVGEWPDPIAQVILQSRDFGALADRIREIGIDTLAPLSGGASSVVLKAGENKVLRLGTGELTSRPDIPEVLQPLEAGTVGYLRYELTELADTASVSDADALRMREVLRTKGFEWGDMGVDNIGRIHGRVVVFDPGGITAIANRPCDSDPNGARESNTEILARLRSQTGRNCLVMD
;
A
#
# COMPACT_ATOMS: atom_id res chain seq x y z
N MET A 1 -26.08 -73.73 -3.52
CA MET A 1 -24.63 -73.61 -3.77
C MET A 1 -24.24 -72.15 -3.65
N ASN A 2 -23.10 -71.89 -3.02
CA ASN A 2 -22.63 -70.60 -2.52
C ASN A 2 -22.19 -69.60 -3.61
N ILE A 3 -22.55 -68.34 -3.33
CA ILE A 3 -21.89 -67.03 -3.52
C ILE A 3 -20.51 -67.01 -4.22
N TYR A 4 -20.30 -66.09 -5.17
CA TYR A 4 -19.21 -65.09 -5.15
C TYR A 4 -19.51 -63.95 -6.14
N ILE A 5 -19.85 -62.77 -5.61
CA ILE A 5 -19.79 -61.48 -6.31
C ILE A 5 -18.66 -60.70 -5.65
N GLU A 6 -17.62 -60.35 -6.41
CA GLU A 6 -16.52 -59.52 -5.90
C GLU A 6 -16.98 -58.08 -5.65
N PRO A 7 -16.52 -57.43 -4.57
CA PRO A 7 -16.76 -56.01 -4.35
C PRO A 7 -15.69 -55.18 -5.06
N VAL A 8 -16.08 -54.37 -6.06
CA VAL A 8 -15.21 -53.31 -6.58
C VAL A 8 -15.26 -52.12 -5.62
N GLN A 9 -14.07 -51.72 -5.19
CA GLN A 9 -13.80 -50.77 -4.11
C GLN A 9 -14.34 -49.35 -4.40
N PRO A 10 -14.81 -48.62 -3.38
CA PRO A 10 -15.07 -47.19 -3.51
C PRO A 10 -13.73 -46.43 -3.55
N HIS A 11 -13.48 -45.73 -4.65
CA HIS A 11 -12.41 -44.74 -4.75
C HIS A 11 -12.60 -43.68 -3.66
N SER A 12 -11.69 -43.69 -2.69
CA SER A 12 -11.53 -42.69 -1.64
C SER A 12 -10.93 -41.39 -2.20
N GLY A 13 -11.69 -40.72 -3.08
CA GLY A 13 -11.43 -39.34 -3.45
C GLY A 13 -11.88 -38.41 -2.34
N ARG A 14 -11.06 -38.27 -1.30
CA ARG A 14 -11.24 -37.28 -0.23
C ARG A 14 -11.00 -35.89 -0.84
N ALA A 15 -12.02 -35.35 -1.50
CA ALA A 15 -12.10 -33.93 -1.82
C ALA A 15 -12.16 -33.19 -0.48
N ALA A 16 -10.99 -32.77 0.00
CA ALA A 16 -10.90 -31.80 1.07
C ALA A 16 -11.49 -30.50 0.52
N SER A 17 -12.80 -30.34 0.68
CA SER A 17 -13.47 -29.05 0.63
C SER A 17 -12.83 -28.19 1.71
N ARG A 18 -11.75 -27.48 1.31
CA ARG A 18 -11.19 -26.36 2.04
C ARG A 18 -12.28 -25.30 2.05
N VAL A 19 -13.16 -25.39 3.05
CA VAL A 19 -14.06 -24.31 3.42
C VAL A 19 -13.13 -23.15 3.79
N GLU A 20 -12.89 -22.27 2.83
CA GLU A 20 -12.35 -20.95 3.13
C GLU A 20 -13.30 -20.37 4.17
N ARG A 21 -12.81 -20.26 5.41
CA ARG A 21 -13.45 -19.40 6.40
C ARG A 21 -13.40 -18.01 5.80
N VAL A 22 -14.47 -17.61 5.13
CA VAL A 22 -14.77 -16.21 4.87
C VAL A 22 -14.79 -15.57 6.24
N GLN A 23 -13.72 -14.84 6.57
CA GLN A 23 -13.61 -14.11 7.81
C GLN A 23 -14.64 -12.99 7.71
N THR A 24 -15.86 -13.24 8.18
CA THR A 24 -16.91 -12.23 8.25
C THR A 24 -16.52 -11.21 9.30
N TYR A 25 -15.87 -10.13 8.87
CA TYR A 25 -15.61 -9.00 9.74
C TYR A 25 -16.96 -8.34 10.08
N PRO A 26 -17.21 -7.99 11.35
CA PRO A 26 -18.41 -7.25 11.69
C PRO A 26 -18.43 -5.94 10.91
N ARG A 27 -19.55 -5.63 10.26
CA ARG A 27 -19.75 -4.31 9.65
C ARG A 27 -19.66 -3.26 10.76
N ARG A 28 -18.58 -2.51 10.78
CA ARG A 28 -18.41 -1.38 11.70
C ARG A 28 -18.74 -0.10 10.98
N SER A 29 -19.50 0.76 11.66
CA SER A 29 -19.64 2.14 11.21
C SER A 29 -18.27 2.84 11.24
N LEU A 30 -18.16 3.97 10.54
CA LEU A 30 -16.94 4.78 10.59
C LEU A 30 -16.57 5.15 12.03
N ARG A 31 -17.56 5.50 12.86
CA ARG A 31 -17.35 5.84 14.27
C ARG A 31 -16.73 4.68 15.04
N ASP A 32 -17.26 3.47 14.87
CA ASP A 32 -16.80 2.28 15.58
C ASP A 32 -15.40 1.86 15.13
N ALA A 33 -15.10 1.99 13.83
CA ALA A 33 -13.77 1.72 13.30
C ALA A 33 -12.73 2.71 13.85
N LEU A 34 -13.06 4.00 13.94
CA LEU A 34 -12.17 5.01 14.52
C LEU A 34 -11.96 4.81 16.02
N LEU A 35 -13.02 4.51 16.78
CA LEU A 35 -12.91 4.21 18.23
C LEU A 35 -12.05 2.99 18.52
N ALA A 36 -12.07 2.00 17.62
CA ALA A 36 -11.26 0.79 17.74
C ALA A 36 -9.83 0.96 17.19
N SER A 37 -9.49 2.11 16.59
CA SER A 37 -8.15 2.34 16.04
C SER A 37 -7.17 2.67 17.17
N THR A 38 -6.09 1.90 17.25
CA THR A 38 -5.04 2.05 18.27
C THR A 38 -3.66 2.20 17.63
N ARG A 39 -2.72 2.75 18.40
CA ARG A 39 -1.28 2.80 18.10
C ARG A 39 -0.49 2.12 19.19
N LYS A 40 0.60 1.47 18.79
CA LYS A 40 1.63 1.06 19.74
C LYS A 40 2.42 2.28 20.16
N VAL A 41 2.48 2.54 21.46
CA VAL A 41 3.26 3.64 22.04
C VAL A 41 4.24 3.06 23.04
N SER A 42 5.49 3.52 22.97
CA SER A 42 6.56 3.13 23.89
C SER A 42 6.96 4.30 24.79
N PHE A 43 6.84 4.12 26.10
CA PHE A 43 7.33 5.05 27.11
C PHE A 43 8.40 4.34 27.95
N GLY A 44 9.67 4.52 27.57
CA GLY A 44 10.77 3.77 28.16
C GLY A 44 10.60 2.26 27.92
N ALA A 45 10.54 1.47 29.00
CA ALA A 45 10.34 0.02 28.92
C ALA A 45 8.88 -0.40 28.71
N TYR A 46 7.91 0.51 28.83
CA TYR A 46 6.50 0.19 28.64
C TYR A 46 6.11 0.30 27.17
N VAL A 47 5.54 -0.77 26.61
CA VAL A 47 4.92 -0.80 25.27
C VAL A 47 3.45 -1.16 25.45
N GLY A 48 2.55 -0.27 25.02
CA GLY A 48 1.10 -0.48 25.12
C GLY A 48 0.35 0.02 23.90
N GLU A 49 -0.92 -0.39 23.78
CA GLU A 49 -1.83 0.13 22.78
C GLU A 49 -2.62 1.30 23.34
N TRP A 50 -2.60 2.41 22.61
CA TRP A 50 -3.32 3.64 22.95
C TRP A 50 -4.26 4.03 21.82
N PRO A 51 -5.38 4.72 22.08
CA PRO A 51 -6.25 5.23 21.03
C PRO A 51 -5.45 6.05 20.01
N ASP A 52 -5.73 5.85 18.72
CA ASP A 52 -5.06 6.61 17.66
C ASP A 52 -5.41 8.11 17.79
N PRO A 53 -4.42 9.00 17.99
CA PRO A 53 -4.67 10.41 18.22
C PRO A 53 -5.35 11.10 17.02
N ILE A 54 -5.07 10.67 15.79
CA ILE A 54 -5.71 11.20 14.59
C ILE A 54 -7.15 10.74 14.51
N ALA A 55 -7.43 9.47 14.87
CA ALA A 55 -8.80 8.99 14.98
C ALA A 55 -9.62 9.80 16.00
N GLN A 56 -9.02 10.14 17.15
CA GLN A 56 -9.67 10.98 18.17
C GLN A 56 -9.95 12.40 17.65
N VAL A 57 -9.00 13.02 16.94
CA VAL A 57 -9.21 14.34 16.32
C VAL A 57 -10.36 14.30 15.31
N ILE A 58 -10.41 13.28 14.45
CA ILE A 58 -11.49 13.12 13.47
C ILE A 58 -12.85 12.95 14.18
N LEU A 59 -12.92 12.10 15.22
CA LEU A 59 -14.13 11.86 16.00
C LEU A 59 -14.67 13.12 16.70
N GLN A 60 -13.77 14.02 17.12
CA GLN A 60 -14.12 15.27 17.79
C GLN A 60 -14.41 16.43 16.82
N SER A 61 -14.17 16.22 15.52
CA SER A 61 -14.42 17.24 14.50
C SER A 61 -15.90 17.56 14.36
N ARG A 62 -16.22 18.85 14.22
CA ARG A 62 -17.56 19.30 13.83
C ARG A 62 -17.99 18.74 12.46
N ASP A 63 -17.02 18.44 11.60
CA ASP A 63 -17.23 17.97 10.23
C ASP A 63 -17.38 16.43 10.16
N PHE A 64 -17.31 15.72 11.30
CA PHE A 64 -17.37 14.26 11.36
C PHE A 64 -18.64 13.68 10.73
N GLY A 65 -19.80 14.29 10.98
CA GLY A 65 -21.09 13.82 10.43
C GLY A 65 -21.07 13.84 8.90
N ALA A 66 -20.67 14.97 8.31
CA ALA A 66 -20.56 15.11 6.86
C ALA A 66 -19.50 14.18 6.25
N LEU A 67 -18.38 13.93 6.95
CA LEU A 67 -17.40 12.92 6.53
C LEU A 67 -18.02 11.53 6.51
N ALA A 68 -18.73 11.14 7.58
CA ALA A 68 -19.37 9.82 7.65
C ALA A 68 -20.41 9.62 6.55
N ASP A 69 -21.17 10.66 6.21
CA ASP A 69 -22.11 10.63 5.10
C ASP A 69 -21.39 10.51 3.77
N ARG A 70 -20.31 11.27 3.55
CA ARG A 70 -19.49 11.16 2.34
C ARG A 70 -18.92 9.76 2.17
N ILE A 71 -18.38 9.14 3.22
CA ILE A 71 -17.85 7.77 3.17
C ILE A 71 -18.94 6.75 2.82
N ARG A 72 -20.19 6.98 3.24
CA ARG A 72 -21.33 6.13 2.87
C ARG A 72 -21.75 6.34 1.41
N GLU A 73 -21.77 7.57 0.93
CA GLU A 73 -22.10 7.91 -0.46
C GLU A 73 -21.17 7.23 -1.46
N ILE A 74 -19.88 7.11 -1.13
CA ILE A 74 -18.88 6.44 -1.97
C ILE A 74 -18.94 4.90 -1.85
N GLY A 75 -19.95 4.38 -1.15
CA GLY A 75 -20.26 2.95 -1.08
C GLY A 75 -19.41 2.15 -0.08
N ILE A 76 -18.78 2.79 0.90
CA ILE A 76 -18.03 2.09 1.94
C ILE A 76 -18.93 1.81 3.14
N ASP A 77 -19.24 0.53 3.34
CA ASP A 77 -20.16 0.04 4.38
C ASP A 77 -19.49 -0.81 5.48
N THR A 78 -18.24 -1.22 5.25
CA THR A 78 -17.50 -2.14 6.12
C THR A 78 -16.10 -1.60 6.36
N LEU A 79 -15.83 -1.22 7.61
CA LEU A 79 -14.54 -0.65 8.01
C LEU A 79 -13.89 -1.45 9.15
N ALA A 80 -12.57 -1.55 9.14
CA ALA A 80 -11.80 -2.09 10.26
C ALA A 80 -10.50 -1.29 10.44
N PRO A 81 -10.01 -1.10 11.68
CA PRO A 81 -8.67 -0.55 11.90
C PRO A 81 -7.62 -1.34 11.13
N LEU A 82 -6.69 -0.65 10.47
CA LEU A 82 -5.56 -1.28 9.78
C LEU A 82 -4.22 -0.77 10.32
N SER A 83 -4.02 0.54 10.33
CA SER A 83 -2.76 1.16 10.79
C SER A 83 -2.97 2.65 11.11
N GLY A 84 -1.93 3.32 11.58
CA GLY A 84 -1.88 4.76 11.80
C GLY A 84 -0.54 5.35 11.35
N GLY A 85 -0.60 6.46 10.62
CA GLY A 85 0.57 7.25 10.19
C GLY A 85 0.68 8.57 10.95
N ALA A 86 1.73 9.35 10.72
CA ALA A 86 1.97 10.60 11.46
C ALA A 86 0.77 11.58 11.44
N SER A 87 0.06 11.67 10.30
CA SER A 87 -1.05 12.61 10.08
C SER A 87 -2.34 11.94 9.58
N SER A 88 -2.46 10.62 9.75
CA SER A 88 -3.62 9.87 9.28
C SER A 88 -3.90 8.61 10.09
N VAL A 89 -5.15 8.20 10.10
CA VAL A 89 -5.59 6.84 10.47
C VAL A 89 -5.94 6.08 9.19
N VAL A 90 -5.59 4.80 9.15
CA VAL A 90 -5.78 3.93 7.98
C VAL A 90 -6.74 2.82 8.36
N LEU A 91 -7.83 2.71 7.60
CA LEU A 91 -8.88 1.72 7.78
C LEU A 91 -8.91 0.79 6.58
N LYS A 92 -9.06 -0.51 6.84
CA LYS A 92 -9.43 -1.47 5.79
C LYS A 92 -10.90 -1.24 5.43
N ALA A 93 -11.19 -1.11 4.13
CA ALA A 93 -12.52 -0.84 3.60
C ALA A 93 -12.96 -2.03 2.71
N GLY A 94 -13.73 -2.97 3.25
CA GLY A 94 -13.99 -4.24 2.58
C GLY A 94 -12.73 -5.12 2.44
N GLU A 95 -12.65 -5.95 1.40
CA GLU A 95 -11.56 -6.92 1.25
C GLU A 95 -10.30 -6.34 0.60
N ASN A 96 -10.47 -5.47 -0.40
CA ASN A 96 -9.43 -5.04 -1.33
C ASN A 96 -9.20 -3.53 -1.39
N LYS A 97 -9.78 -2.75 -0.46
CA LYS A 97 -9.59 -1.30 -0.40
C LYS A 97 -9.09 -0.83 0.96
N VAL A 98 -8.49 0.35 0.94
CA VAL A 98 -8.00 1.05 2.12
C VAL A 98 -8.56 2.46 2.08
N LEU A 99 -9.12 2.90 3.21
CA LEU A 99 -9.55 4.26 3.44
C LEU A 99 -8.58 4.93 4.41
N ARG A 100 -7.84 5.93 3.92
CA ARG A 100 -6.97 6.78 4.73
C ARG A 100 -7.73 8.05 5.07
N LEU A 101 -7.80 8.37 6.36
CA LEU A 101 -8.44 9.56 6.88
C LEU A 101 -7.42 10.41 7.62
N GLY A 102 -7.48 11.71 7.47
CA GLY A 102 -6.55 12.61 8.15
C GLY A 102 -7.09 14.03 8.23
N THR A 103 -6.20 14.94 8.61
CA THR A 103 -6.49 16.37 8.72
C THR A 103 -5.58 17.17 7.80
N GLY A 104 -6.06 18.33 7.35
CA GLY A 104 -5.33 19.24 6.47
C GLY A 104 -5.46 18.88 4.99
N GLU A 105 -4.53 19.39 4.19
CA GLU A 105 -4.55 19.28 2.73
C GLU A 105 -4.31 17.84 2.23
N LEU A 106 -4.85 17.52 1.06
CA LEU A 106 -4.53 16.26 0.39
C LEU A 106 -3.03 16.16 0.10
N THR A 107 -2.47 14.98 0.29
CA THR A 107 -1.06 14.73 -0.03
C THR A 107 -0.86 14.87 -1.53
N SER A 108 0.08 15.72 -1.96
CA SER A 108 0.46 15.82 -3.37
C SER A 108 1.03 14.49 -3.86
N ARG A 109 0.51 14.01 -4.99
CA ARG A 109 0.90 12.72 -5.59
C ARG A 109 1.36 12.97 -7.02
N PRO A 110 2.57 12.54 -7.40
CA PRO A 110 2.95 12.48 -8.80
C PRO A 110 2.01 11.55 -9.58
N ASP A 111 1.55 12.00 -10.74
CA ASP A 111 0.74 11.20 -11.66
C ASP A 111 1.65 10.29 -12.49
N ILE A 112 2.13 9.21 -11.87
CA ILE A 112 2.98 8.19 -12.48
C ILE A 112 2.54 6.78 -12.05
N PRO A 113 2.76 5.74 -12.88
CA PRO A 113 2.34 4.37 -12.58
C PRO A 113 2.94 3.75 -11.31
N GLU A 114 4.09 4.26 -10.86
CA GLU A 114 4.80 3.79 -9.68
C GLU A 114 4.17 4.27 -8.36
N VAL A 115 3.33 5.30 -8.42
CA VAL A 115 2.62 5.85 -7.26
C VAL A 115 1.17 5.42 -7.34
N LEU A 116 0.68 4.81 -6.25
CA LEU A 116 -0.71 4.42 -6.13
C LEU A 116 -1.60 5.66 -6.14
N GLN A 117 -2.44 5.73 -7.17
CA GLN A 117 -3.44 6.77 -7.31
C GLN A 117 -4.68 6.43 -6.49
N PRO A 118 -5.33 7.42 -5.84
CA PRO A 118 -6.59 7.19 -5.18
C PRO A 118 -7.67 6.82 -6.21
N LEU A 119 -8.50 5.84 -5.86
CA LEU A 119 -9.77 5.57 -6.53
C LEU A 119 -10.73 6.74 -6.32
N GLU A 120 -10.66 7.34 -5.13
CA GLU A 120 -11.38 8.55 -4.78
C GLU A 120 -10.63 9.30 -3.68
N ALA A 121 -10.65 10.63 -3.73
CA ALA A 121 -10.09 11.47 -2.68
C ALA A 121 -10.86 12.78 -2.58
N GLY A 122 -10.83 13.40 -1.41
CA GLY A 122 -11.45 14.69 -1.20
C GLY A 122 -11.30 15.22 0.21
N THR A 123 -11.96 16.34 0.45
CA THR A 123 -12.00 17.01 1.75
C THR A 123 -13.43 17.27 2.18
N VAL A 124 -13.64 17.26 3.50
CA VAL A 124 -14.87 17.69 4.18
C VAL A 124 -14.45 18.61 5.31
N GLY A 125 -14.59 19.92 5.10
CA GLY A 125 -13.98 20.91 5.98
C GLY A 125 -12.46 20.76 6.00
N TYR A 126 -11.88 20.57 7.19
CA TYR A 126 -10.44 20.32 7.34
C TYR A 126 -10.07 18.83 7.37
N LEU A 127 -11.05 17.94 7.25
CA LEU A 127 -10.83 16.50 7.19
C LEU A 127 -10.58 16.08 5.75
N ARG A 128 -9.61 15.19 5.54
CA ARG A 128 -9.33 14.61 4.22
C ARG A 128 -9.58 13.11 4.23
N TYR A 129 -9.97 12.59 3.07
CA TYR A 129 -10.11 11.15 2.83
C TYR A 129 -9.47 10.76 1.51
N GLU A 130 -8.87 9.57 1.49
CA GLU A 130 -8.31 8.94 0.31
C GLU A 130 -8.69 7.46 0.32
N LEU A 131 -9.36 6.99 -0.72
CA LEU A 131 -9.69 5.59 -0.95
C LEU A 131 -8.73 5.03 -1.99
N THR A 132 -7.97 3.99 -1.63
CA THR A 132 -7.07 3.30 -2.54
C THR A 132 -7.38 1.81 -2.58
N GLU A 133 -6.78 1.10 -3.53
CA GLU A 133 -6.65 -0.35 -3.43
C GLU A 133 -5.75 -0.75 -2.25
N LEU A 134 -5.97 -1.94 -1.71
CA LEU A 134 -5.14 -2.55 -0.68
C LEU A 134 -3.91 -3.18 -1.34
N ALA A 135 -2.73 -2.64 -1.03
CA ALA A 135 -1.47 -3.22 -1.46
C ALA A 135 -1.03 -4.37 -0.53
N ASP A 136 -0.46 -5.43 -1.11
CA ASP A 136 0.20 -6.50 -0.37
C ASP A 136 1.61 -6.06 0.06
N THR A 137 1.77 -5.79 1.35
CA THR A 137 3.05 -5.35 1.95
C THR A 137 3.92 -6.51 2.41
N ALA A 138 3.40 -7.74 2.46
CA ALA A 138 4.16 -8.90 2.92
C ALA A 138 5.09 -9.48 1.83
N SER A 139 4.84 -9.16 0.56
CA SER A 139 5.60 -9.66 -0.60
C SER A 139 6.62 -8.69 -1.17
N VAL A 140 6.89 -7.58 -0.48
CA VAL A 140 7.95 -6.62 -0.84
C VAL A 140 9.15 -6.74 0.08
N SER A 141 10.30 -6.29 -0.41
CA SER A 141 11.60 -6.36 0.26
C SER A 141 12.35 -5.04 0.17
N ASP A 142 13.41 -4.87 0.97
CA ASP A 142 14.29 -3.69 0.88
C ASP A 142 14.87 -3.51 -0.52
N ALA A 143 15.12 -4.61 -1.23
CA ALA A 143 15.58 -4.59 -2.61
C ALA A 143 14.49 -4.08 -3.58
N ASP A 144 13.20 -4.25 -3.28
CA ASP A 144 12.12 -3.60 -4.04
C ASP A 144 12.10 -2.09 -3.75
N ALA A 145 12.25 -1.67 -2.50
CA ALA A 145 12.27 -0.24 -2.12
C ALA A 145 13.45 0.51 -2.77
N LEU A 146 14.65 -0.07 -2.74
CA LEU A 146 15.84 0.50 -3.39
C LEU A 146 15.67 0.62 -4.91
N ARG A 147 15.08 -0.40 -5.55
CA ARG A 147 14.77 -0.35 -6.99
C ARG A 147 13.73 0.73 -7.30
N MET A 148 12.68 0.83 -6.49
CA MET A 148 11.64 1.84 -6.67
C MET A 148 12.23 3.26 -6.57
N ARG A 149 13.10 3.52 -5.59
CA ARG A 149 13.80 4.80 -5.47
C ARG A 149 14.56 5.16 -6.75
N GLU A 150 15.28 4.20 -7.33
CA GLU A 150 16.01 4.43 -8.57
C GLU A 150 15.06 4.72 -9.75
N VAL A 151 13.95 4.00 -9.86
CA VAL A 151 12.92 4.28 -10.88
C VAL A 151 12.37 5.69 -10.73
N LEU A 152 12.00 6.12 -9.52
CA LEU A 152 11.53 7.48 -9.26
C LEU A 152 12.59 8.52 -9.64
N ARG A 153 13.86 8.27 -9.30
CA ARG A 153 14.99 9.13 -9.66
C ARG A 153 15.13 9.31 -11.17
N THR A 154 15.02 8.23 -11.95
CA THR A 154 15.05 8.31 -13.42
C THR A 154 13.88 9.11 -14.01
N LYS A 155 12.78 9.25 -13.25
CA LYS A 155 11.59 10.03 -13.62
C LYS A 155 11.63 11.47 -13.10
N GLY A 156 12.76 11.90 -12.51
CA GLY A 156 12.92 13.24 -11.98
C GLY A 156 12.30 13.44 -10.60
N PHE A 157 12.17 12.37 -9.80
CA PHE A 157 11.66 12.45 -8.43
C PHE A 157 12.69 11.94 -7.42
N GLU A 158 12.83 12.64 -6.30
CA GLU A 158 13.51 12.15 -5.12
C GLU A 158 12.47 11.59 -4.15
N TRP A 159 12.82 10.53 -3.41
CA TRP A 159 11.94 9.93 -2.42
C TRP A 159 12.67 9.82 -1.09
N GLY A 160 12.46 10.81 -0.22
CA GLY A 160 13.17 10.96 1.05
C GLY A 160 12.74 9.97 2.13
N ASP A 161 11.51 9.46 2.05
CA ASP A 161 10.93 8.51 3.02
C ASP A 161 10.88 7.08 2.46
N MET A 162 11.95 6.68 1.77
CA MET A 162 12.04 5.35 1.16
C MET A 162 12.08 4.26 2.24
N GLY A 163 11.10 3.35 2.20
CA GLY A 163 11.02 2.20 3.09
C GLY A 163 10.05 1.14 2.58
N VAL A 164 10.23 -0.11 3.04
CA VAL A 164 9.33 -1.25 2.73
C VAL A 164 7.93 -1.06 3.31
N ASP A 165 7.81 -0.23 4.33
CA ASP A 165 6.57 0.19 4.97
C ASP A 165 5.79 1.23 4.16
N ASN A 166 6.35 1.72 3.05
CA ASN A 166 5.70 2.69 2.14
C ASN A 166 5.44 2.13 0.73
N ILE A 167 5.81 0.87 0.46
CA ILE A 167 5.54 0.15 -0.80
C ILE A 167 4.78 -1.15 -0.60
N GLY A 168 4.05 -1.57 -1.61
CA GLY A 168 3.38 -2.87 -1.64
C GLY A 168 3.16 -3.36 -3.06
N ARG A 169 2.58 -4.55 -3.22
CA ARG A 169 2.20 -5.09 -4.52
C ARG A 169 0.72 -4.95 -4.80
N ILE A 170 0.40 -4.46 -5.99
CA ILE A 170 -0.97 -4.44 -6.55
C ILE A 170 -0.91 -5.07 -7.93
N HIS A 171 -1.70 -6.14 -8.13
CA HIS A 171 -1.71 -6.93 -9.37
C HIS A 171 -0.30 -7.35 -9.83
N GLY A 172 0.55 -7.74 -8.86
CA GLY A 172 1.94 -8.18 -9.12
C GLY A 172 2.96 -7.05 -9.31
N ARG A 173 2.53 -5.77 -9.40
CA ARG A 173 3.41 -4.61 -9.57
C ARG A 173 3.74 -3.99 -8.21
N VAL A 174 5.01 -3.64 -7.99
CA VAL A 174 5.41 -2.83 -6.82
C VAL A 174 4.95 -1.41 -7.05
N VAL A 175 4.29 -0.83 -6.07
CA VAL A 175 3.80 0.56 -6.07
C VAL A 175 4.11 1.23 -4.74
N VAL A 176 4.34 2.54 -4.78
CA VAL A 176 4.40 3.39 -3.58
C VAL A 176 2.97 3.74 -3.18
N PHE A 177 2.53 3.33 -1.99
CA PHE A 177 1.19 3.67 -1.50
C PHE A 177 1.19 4.88 -0.55
N ASP A 178 2.30 5.13 0.14
CA ASP A 178 2.54 6.37 0.89
C ASP A 178 3.52 7.27 0.11
N PRO A 179 3.02 8.27 -0.62
CA PRO A 179 3.83 9.16 -1.45
C PRO A 179 4.53 10.25 -0.62
N GLY A 180 4.42 10.19 0.71
CA GLY A 180 5.14 11.07 1.62
C GLY A 180 6.63 11.16 1.24
N GLY A 181 7.14 12.39 1.21
CA GLY A 181 8.55 12.64 0.89
C GLY A 181 8.94 12.42 -0.57
N ILE A 182 8.00 12.19 -1.50
CA ILE A 182 8.29 12.28 -2.93
C ILE A 182 8.27 13.75 -3.35
N THR A 183 9.39 14.22 -3.89
CA THR A 183 9.55 15.59 -4.39
C THR A 183 10.10 15.57 -5.81
N ALA A 184 9.69 16.55 -6.62
CA ALA A 184 10.31 16.73 -7.93
C ALA A 184 11.76 17.19 -7.74
N ILE A 185 12.69 16.52 -8.41
CA ILE A 185 14.06 17.01 -8.55
C ILE A 185 13.96 18.22 -9.46
N ALA A 186 14.15 19.42 -8.91
CA ALA A 186 14.18 20.64 -9.70
C ALA A 186 15.23 20.46 -10.82
N ASN A 187 14.78 20.42 -12.07
CA ASN A 187 15.70 20.23 -13.19
C ASN A 187 16.55 21.49 -13.38
N ARG A 188 17.87 21.27 -13.48
CA ARG A 188 18.78 22.01 -14.38
C ARG A 188 18.05 22.36 -15.69
N PRO A 189 18.40 23.51 -16.32
CA PRO A 189 17.67 24.02 -17.47
C PRO A 189 17.49 22.95 -18.56
N CYS A 190 16.29 22.94 -19.16
CA CYS A 190 15.95 22.18 -20.35
C CYS A 190 17.02 22.36 -21.44
N ASP A 191 17.88 21.37 -21.62
CA ASP A 191 18.52 21.08 -22.89
C ASP A 191 18.16 19.63 -23.24
N SER A 192 16.92 19.44 -23.69
CA SER A 192 16.53 18.20 -24.36
C SER A 192 17.08 18.23 -25.78
N ASP A 193 18.19 17.53 -26.00
CA ASP A 193 18.54 17.03 -27.33
C ASP A 193 17.50 15.95 -27.70
N PRO A 194 16.67 16.14 -28.76
CA PRO A 194 15.55 15.24 -29.06
C PRO A 194 15.97 13.87 -29.64
N ASN A 195 17.26 13.55 -29.66
CA ASN A 195 17.82 12.34 -30.26
C ASN A 195 18.39 11.30 -29.26
N GLY A 196 18.05 11.40 -27.97
CA GLY A 196 18.37 10.35 -27.00
C GLY A 196 17.57 9.08 -27.29
N ALA A 197 18.18 8.12 -28.00
CA ALA A 197 17.60 6.80 -28.25
C ALA A 197 17.03 6.20 -26.95
N ARG A 198 15.77 5.78 -27.00
CA ARG A 198 15.13 5.03 -25.90
C ARG A 198 15.88 3.71 -25.73
N GLU A 199 16.83 3.65 -24.79
CA GLU A 199 17.45 2.39 -24.37
C GLU A 199 16.33 1.45 -23.91
N SER A 200 16.23 0.31 -24.56
CA SER A 200 15.29 -0.74 -24.17
C SER A 200 15.76 -1.39 -22.87
N ASN A 201 14.83 -1.96 -22.09
CA ASN A 201 15.16 -2.70 -20.86
C ASN A 201 16.22 -3.81 -21.11
N THR A 202 16.30 -4.32 -22.33
CA THR A 202 17.30 -5.31 -22.76
C THR A 202 18.72 -4.73 -22.84
N GLU A 203 18.87 -3.47 -23.29
CA GLU A 203 20.16 -2.77 -23.38
C GLU A 203 20.70 -2.38 -22.00
N ILE A 204 19.80 -1.97 -21.10
CA ILE A 204 20.13 -1.71 -19.69
C ILE A 204 20.67 -2.98 -19.03
N LEU A 205 20.03 -4.14 -19.27
CA LEU A 205 20.47 -5.44 -18.75
C LEU A 205 21.82 -5.88 -19.33
N ALA A 206 22.09 -5.62 -20.60
CA ALA A 206 23.37 -5.93 -21.23
C ALA A 206 24.52 -5.09 -20.65
N ARG A 207 24.27 -3.80 -20.36
CA ARG A 207 25.27 -2.89 -19.78
C ARG A 207 25.62 -3.25 -18.33
N LEU A 208 24.62 -3.62 -17.53
CA LEU A 208 24.86 -4.04 -16.15
C LEU A 208 25.70 -5.32 -16.07
N ARG A 209 25.50 -6.25 -17.01
CA ARG A 209 26.31 -7.48 -17.12
C ARG A 209 27.74 -7.22 -17.57
N SER A 210 27.99 -6.22 -18.42
CA SER A 210 29.35 -5.88 -18.85
C SER A 210 30.15 -5.11 -17.80
N GLN A 211 29.49 -4.43 -16.87
CA GLN A 211 30.13 -3.74 -15.75
C GLN A 211 30.52 -4.68 -14.59
N THR A 212 29.86 -5.83 -14.44
CA THR A 212 30.22 -6.83 -13.41
C THR A 212 31.50 -7.61 -13.74
N GLY A 213 32.06 -7.45 -14.95
CA GLY A 213 33.25 -8.18 -15.42
C GLY A 213 34.57 -7.40 -15.38
N ARG A 214 34.61 -6.14 -14.90
CA ARG A 214 35.84 -5.34 -14.82
C ARG A 214 36.25 -5.07 -13.37
N ASN A 215 36.60 -6.13 -12.64
CA ASN A 215 37.47 -6.03 -11.48
C ASN A 215 38.61 -7.06 -11.63
N CYS A 216 39.59 -6.72 -12.47
CA CYS A 216 40.90 -7.35 -12.43
C CYS A 216 41.97 -6.25 -12.40
N LEU A 217 42.69 -6.22 -11.28
CA LEU A 217 44.10 -5.85 -11.11
C LEU A 217 44.51 -4.43 -11.52
N VAL A 218 44.72 -3.59 -10.51
CA VAL A 218 45.90 -2.71 -10.48
C VAL A 218 46.65 -3.07 -9.19
N MET A 219 47.74 -3.81 -9.34
CA MET A 219 48.85 -3.78 -8.40
C MET A 219 49.66 -2.53 -8.71
N ASP A 220 49.97 -1.76 -7.67
CA ASP A 220 51.30 -1.21 -7.42
C ASP A 220 51.55 -1.26 -5.90
#